data_AF-A0A9D1EEL4-F1
#
_entry.id   AF-A0A9D1EEL4-F1
#
_cell.length_a   1.000
_cell.length_b   1.000
_cell.length_c   1.000
_cell.angle_alpha   90.00
_cell.angle_beta   90.00
_cell.angle_gamma   90.00
#
_symmetry.space_group_name_H-M   'P 1'
#
loop_
_entity.id
_entity.type
_entity.pdbx_description
1 polymer ?
#
loop_
_entity_poly.entity_id
_entity_poly.type
_entity_poly.pdbx_seq_one_letter_code
_entity_poly.pdbx_strand_id
1 'polypeptide(L)' 'MGKEGLVLHSDQGAQDTSKAFVEYCESVHVTQSMSRAGCPYDNAPMERYFLIILEFRSIFIDFPI' A
#
# COMPACT_ATOMS: atom_id res chain seq x y z
N MET A 1 -7.65 6.35 -22.48
CA MET A 1 -7.87 7.27 -21.34
C MET A 1 -6.78 7.03 -20.33
N GLY A 2 -5.74 7.87 -20.31
CA GLY A 2 -4.78 7.86 -19.20
C GLY A 2 -5.48 8.33 -17.94
N LYS A 3 -5.20 7.70 -16.80
CA LYS A 3 -5.76 8.12 -15.51
C LYS A 3 -5.04 9.37 -15.01
N GLU A 4 -5.24 10.48 -15.70
CA GLU A 4 -4.75 11.78 -15.26
C GLU A 4 -5.37 12.09 -13.89
N GLY A 5 -4.52 12.17 -12.85
CA GLY A 5 -4.93 12.41 -11.47
C GLY A 5 -4.97 11.20 -10.55
N LEU A 6 -4.55 10.00 -10.98
CA LEU A 6 -4.39 8.88 -10.04
C LEU A 6 -3.15 9.08 -9.18
N VAL A 7 -3.36 9.17 -7.87
CA VAL A 7 -2.28 9.20 -6.87
C VAL A 7 -2.20 7.86 -6.17
N LEU A 8 -1.01 7.26 -6.18
CA LEU A 8 -0.69 6.09 -5.38
C LEU A 8 0.01 6.56 -4.10
N HIS A 9 -0.66 6.41 -2.96
CA HIS A 9 -0.06 6.71 -1.66
C HIS A 9 0.49 5.42 -1.02
N SER A 10 1.80 5.37 -0.79
CA SER A 10 2.48 4.20 -0.21
C SER A 10 3.49 4.61 0.86
N ASP A 11 4.00 3.63 1.59
CA ASP A 11 5.08 3.87 2.54
C ASP A 11 6.44 3.97 1.84
N GLN A 12 7.49 4.30 2.58
CA GLN A 12 8.86 4.31 2.06
C GLN A 12 9.51 2.92 2.04
N GLY A 13 8.72 1.87 1.82
CA GLY A 13 9.19 0.50 1.72
C GLY A 13 10.18 0.30 0.57
N ALA A 14 11.04 -0.72 0.70
CA ALA A 14 12.05 -1.05 -0.32
C ALA A 14 11.42 -1.43 -1.68
N GLN A 15 10.18 -1.92 -1.68
CA GLN A 15 9.43 -2.28 -2.89
C GLN A 15 8.93 -1.04 -3.63
N ASP A 16 8.32 -0.11 -2.90
CA ASP A 16 7.73 1.13 -3.45
C ASP A 16 8.79 2.19 -3.79
N THR A 17 9.98 2.08 -3.22
CA THR A 17 11.15 2.92 -3.58
C THR A 17 12.01 2.32 -4.68
N SER A 18 11.67 1.12 -5.18
CA SER A 18 12.48 0.45 -6.20
C SER A 18 12.39 1.15 -7.55
N LYS A 19 13.52 1.22 -8.27
CA LYS A 19 13.61 1.90 -9.57
C LYS A 19 12.61 1.35 -10.59
N ALA A 20 12.45 0.02 -10.64
CA ALA A 20 11.51 -0.63 -11.55
C ALA A 20 10.04 -0.23 -11.26
N PHE A 21 9.70 -0.03 -9.99
CA PHE A 21 8.36 0.39 -9.59
C PHE A 21 8.09 1.86 -9.93
N VAL A 22 9.09 2.72 -9.75
CA VAL A 22 9.01 4.13 -10.13
C VAL A 22 8.83 4.28 -11.64
N GLU A 23 9.65 3.59 -12.43
CA GLU A 23 9.55 3.59 -13.90
C GLU A 23 8.19 3.07 -14.38
N TYR A 24 7.64 2.06 -13.70
CA TYR A 24 6.30 1.57 -13.99
C TYR A 24 5.23 2.65 -13.72
N CYS A 25 5.25 3.30 -12.55
CA CYS A 25 4.29 4.35 -12.20
C CYS A 25 4.33 5.52 -13.17
N GLU A 26 5.53 5.93 -13.60
CA GLU A 26 5.71 6.96 -14.63
C GLU A 26 5.09 6.53 -15.97
N SER A 27 5.33 5.29 -16.41
CA SER A 27 4.79 4.76 -17.66
C SER A 27 3.25 4.74 -17.71
N VAL A 28 2.61 4.53 -16.56
CA VAL A 28 1.15 4.49 -16.42
C VAL A 28 0.54 5.84 -16.00
N HIS A 29 1.34 6.91 -15.95
CA HIS A 29 0.92 8.26 -15.55
C HIS A 29 0.31 8.33 -14.14
N VAL A 30 0.85 7.54 -13.21
CA VAL A 30 0.44 7.52 -11.80
C VAL A 30 1.41 8.36 -10.98
N THR A 31 0.86 9.31 -10.21
CA THR A 31 1.65 10.13 -9.29
C THR A 31 1.88 9.37 -8.01
N GLN A 32 3.14 9.11 -7.65
CA GLN A 32 3.46 8.50 -6.36
C GLN A 32 3.50 9.56 -5.26
N SER A 33 2.89 9.23 -4.12
CA SER A 33 2.91 10.00 -2.89
C SER A 33 3.42 9.08 -1.78
N MET A 34 4.49 9.45 -1.11
CA MET A 34 5.08 8.60 -0.07
C MET A 34 4.81 9.20 1.30
N SER A 35 4.56 8.36 2.31
CA SER A 35 4.51 8.80 3.70
C SER A 35 5.88 9.30 4.19
N ARG A 36 5.89 10.12 5.24
CA ARG A 36 7.14 10.70 5.74
C ARG A 36 7.92 9.70 6.58
N ALA A 37 9.25 9.70 6.45
CA ALA A 37 10.14 8.94 7.31
C ALA A 37 9.86 9.26 8.79
N GLY A 38 9.70 8.21 9.61
CA GLY A 38 9.45 8.35 11.05
C GLY A 38 8.03 8.81 11.42
N CYS A 39 7.07 8.81 10.49
CA CYS A 39 5.67 9.13 10.73
C CYS A 39 4.77 7.88 10.60
N PRO A 40 4.74 6.97 11.60
CA PRO A 40 3.92 5.75 11.53
C PRO A 40 2.41 6.03 11.43
N TYR A 41 1.96 7.22 11.84
CA TYR A 41 0.56 7.64 11.74
C TYR A 41 0.06 7.75 10.30
N ASP A 42 0.93 8.06 9.35
CA ASP A 42 0.56 8.18 7.92
C ASP A 42 0.14 6.80 7.36
N ASN A 43 0.63 5.71 7.94
CA ASN A 43 0.33 4.33 7.52
C ASN A 43 -0.74 3.62 8.38
N ALA A 44 -1.11 4.19 9.53
CA ALA A 44 -2.03 3.56 10.49
C ALA A 44 -3.38 3.09 9.90
N PRO A 45 -4.01 3.79 8.94
CA PRO A 45 -5.23 3.28 8.30
C PRO A 45 -5.01 1.98 7.51
N MET A 46 -3.89 1.89 6.79
CA MET A 46 -3.54 0.71 5.99
C MET A 46 -3.21 -0.48 6.91
N GLU A 47 -2.42 -0.24 7.96
CA GLU A 47 -2.10 -1.26 8.97
C GLU A 47 -3.35 -1.80 9.64
N ARG A 48 -4.28 -0.93 10.03
CA ARG A 48 -5.55 -1.35 10.64
C ARG A 48 -6.38 -2.23 9.71
N TYR A 49 -6.43 -1.91 8.41
CA TYR A 49 -7.15 -2.72 7.44
C TYR A 49 -6.52 -4.10 7.26
N PHE A 50 -5.19 -4.16 7.21
CA PHE A 50 -4.45 -5.42 7.12
C PHE A 50 -4.65 -6.29 8.36
N LEU A 51 -4.63 -5.69 9.56
CA LEU A 51 -4.92 -6.37 10.81
C LEU A 51 -6.33 -6.98 10.81
N ILE A 52 -7.34 -6.26 10.31
CA ILE A 52 -8.70 -6.79 10.19
C ILE A 52 -8.73 -8.04 9.30
N ILE A 53 -8.06 -8.01 8.14
CA ILE A 53 -7.99 -9.17 7.24
C ILE A 53 -7.32 -10.36 7.91
N LEU A 54 -6.20 -10.14 8.61
CA LEU A 54 -5.48 -11.20 9.32
C LEU A 54 -6.34 -11.81 10.43
N GLU A 55 -7.06 -10.98 11.19
CA GLU A 55 -7.97 -11.43 12.25
C GLU A 55 -9.10 -12.29 11.69
N PHE A 56 -9.75 -11.82 10.61
CA PHE A 56 -10.74 -12.63 9.90
C PHE A 56 -10.14 -13.96 9.44
N ARG A 57 -8.91 -13.95 8.91
CA ARG A 57 -8.25 -15.18 8.48
C ARG A 57 -7.98 -16.14 9.63
N SER A 58 -7.62 -15.66 10.82
CA SER A 58 -7.46 -16.51 12.00
C SER A 58 -8.80 -17.15 12.39
N ILE A 59 -9.87 -16.34 12.46
CA ILE A 59 -11.21 -16.80 12.85
C ILE A 59 -11.73 -17.90 11.90
N PHE A 60 -11.46 -17.80 10.60
CA PHE A 60 -11.95 -18.77 9.60
C PHE A 60 -11.01 -19.95 9.33
N ILE A 61 -9.72 -19.87 9.68
CA ILE A 61 -8.79 -21.01 9.58
C ILE A 61 -8.92 -21.94 10.79
N ASP A 62 -9.23 -21.41 11.98
CA ASP A 62 -9.33 -22.19 13.22
C ASP A 62 -10.67 -22.92 13.40
N PHE A 63 -11.65 -22.70 12.51
CA PHE A 63 -12.89 -23.49 12.42
C PHE A 63 -12.85 -24.41 11.19
N PRO A 64 -12.35 -25.65 11.33
CA PRO A 64 -12.51 -26.63 10.28
C PRO A 64 -14.01 -26.91 10.06
N ILE A 65 -14.48 -26.70 8.84
CA ILE A 65 -15.70 -27.35 8.34
C ILE A 65 -15.37 -28.82 8.07
#